data_AF-A0A0C3D3Y7-F1
#
_entry.id   AF-A0A0C3D3Y7-F1
#
_cell.length_a   1.000
_cell.length_b   1.000
_cell.length_c   1.000
_cell.angle_alpha   90.00
_cell.angle_beta   90.00
_cell.angle_gamma   90.00
#
_symmetry.space_group_name_H-M   'P 1'
#
loop_
_entity.id
_entity.type
_entity.pdbx_description
1 polymer ?
#
loop_
_entity_poly.entity_id
_entity_poly.type
_entity_poly.pdbx_seq_one_letter_code
_entity_poly.pdbx_strand_id
1 'polypeptide(L)'
;MRLVSLLSVLAGLKTALAIDLVGHVQWNDLCPNYKTLGATKVILDAGRYSARVTWNGNFSIPDVDPGTYVMSVLSHDHTFDKLRIDISSTSALPEIKSHVFGTPLLSPSAVFLSYPITLTPRGKNSYFKPHESFSVLGMFQNPMMVLMLLTGLMLLGLPYVMKNTDPQTLEEIKGQHAKFANIQNSIQSGNIKSGISALLTGDEETKSAGASSGARAQSNNGSTVQQRKAGKGGKRR
;
A
#
# COMPACT_ATOMS: atom_id res chain seq x y z
N MET A 1 -56.42 50.90 3.89
CA MET A 1 -56.04 49.55 3.39
C MET A 1 -54.58 49.40 2.93
N ARG A 2 -53.75 50.46 2.78
CA ARG A 2 -52.34 50.34 2.33
C ARG A 2 -51.28 50.17 3.44
N LEU A 3 -51.65 50.40 4.70
CA LEU A 3 -50.74 50.28 5.84
C LEU A 3 -50.62 48.83 6.36
N VAL A 4 -51.69 48.04 6.23
CA VAL A 4 -51.70 46.62 6.63
C VAL A 4 -50.85 45.77 5.67
N SER A 5 -50.81 46.11 4.37
CA SER A 5 -49.95 45.41 3.41
C SER A 5 -48.46 45.66 3.69
N LEU A 6 -48.09 46.86 4.15
CA LEU A 6 -46.71 47.21 4.47
C LEU A 6 -46.20 46.49 5.72
N LEU A 7 -47.06 46.27 6.73
CA LEU A 7 -46.74 45.47 7.92
C LEU A 7 -46.60 43.97 7.59
N SER A 8 -47.38 43.44 6.63
CA SER A 8 -47.27 42.05 6.18
C SER A 8 -45.98 41.75 5.38
N VAL A 9 -45.41 42.76 4.70
CA VAL A 9 -44.13 42.63 3.99
C VAL A 9 -42.95 42.60 4.98
N LEU A 10 -43.04 43.35 6.08
CA LEU A 10 -41.99 43.38 7.11
C LEU A 10 -41.94 42.09 7.96
N ALA A 11 -43.09 41.42 8.14
CA ALA A 11 -43.20 40.15 8.86
C ALA A 11 -42.64 38.93 8.09
N GLY A 12 -42.27 39.10 6.82
CA GLY A 12 -41.67 38.06 5.98
C GLY A 12 -40.15 37.99 6.04
N LEU A 13 -39.48 38.90 6.75
CA LEU A 13 -38.03 38.94 6.84
C LEU A 13 -37.53 37.84 7.79
N LYS A 14 -37.40 36.62 7.27
CA LYS A 14 -36.66 35.54 7.94
C LYS A 14 -35.19 35.98 8.03
N THR A 15 -34.77 36.44 9.21
CA THR A 15 -33.34 36.65 9.49
C THR A 15 -32.66 35.28 9.52
N ALA A 16 -32.11 34.87 8.38
CA ALA A 16 -31.17 33.76 8.34
C ALA A 16 -29.87 34.24 9.01
N LEU A 17 -29.44 33.56 10.06
CA LEU A 17 -28.12 33.78 10.64
C LEU A 17 -27.09 33.23 9.66
N ALA A 18 -26.40 34.11 8.95
CA ALA A 18 -25.29 33.75 8.10
C ALA A 18 -23.98 34.02 8.87
N ILE A 19 -23.08 33.06 8.90
CA ILE A 19 -21.77 33.18 9.56
C ILE A 19 -20.63 33.14 8.55
N ASP A 20 -19.59 33.94 8.80
CA ASP A 20 -18.37 33.91 8.01
C ASP A 20 -17.40 32.87 8.60
N LEU A 21 -17.15 31.80 7.85
CA LEU A 21 -16.18 30.78 8.25
C LEU A 21 -14.78 31.21 7.85
N VAL A 22 -13.91 31.42 8.83
CA VAL A 22 -12.51 31.78 8.63
C VAL A 22 -11.59 30.65 9.02
N GLY A 23 -10.53 30.48 8.24
CA GLY A 23 -9.47 29.54 8.56
C GLY A 23 -8.16 29.86 7.86
N HIS A 24 -7.15 29.08 8.18
CA HIS A 24 -5.82 29.18 7.59
C HIS A 24 -5.23 27.79 7.37
N VAL A 25 -4.33 27.71 6.38
CA VAL A 25 -3.51 26.53 6.13
C VAL A 25 -2.28 26.59 7.01
N GLN A 26 -2.04 25.55 7.78
CA GLN A 26 -0.82 25.38 8.57
C GLN A 26 0.23 24.69 7.72
N TRP A 27 1.31 25.43 7.44
CA TRP A 27 2.45 24.95 6.65
C TRP A 27 3.23 23.87 7.41
N ASN A 28 3.74 22.89 6.66
CA ASN A 28 4.52 21.78 7.18
C ASN A 28 5.59 21.36 6.17
N ASP A 29 6.38 20.33 6.50
CA ASP A 29 7.46 19.84 5.64
C ASP A 29 6.94 19.35 4.26
N LEU A 30 5.69 18.88 4.18
CA LEU A 30 5.06 18.43 2.94
C LEU A 30 4.66 19.60 2.03
N CYS A 31 4.31 20.73 2.63
CA CYS A 31 3.90 21.95 1.95
C CYS A 31 4.43 23.17 2.70
N PRO A 32 5.66 23.60 2.43
CA PRO A 32 6.29 24.70 3.15
C PRO A 32 5.73 26.07 2.76
N ASN A 33 5.18 26.22 1.56
CA ASN A 33 4.78 27.51 1.02
C ASN A 33 3.48 27.45 0.19
N TYR A 34 2.82 28.60 0.01
CA TYR A 34 1.68 28.72 -0.90
C TYR A 34 1.99 28.27 -2.34
N LYS A 35 3.21 28.53 -2.83
CA LYS A 35 3.64 28.13 -4.18
C LYS A 35 3.61 26.62 -4.37
N THR A 36 3.98 25.85 -3.34
CA THR A 36 3.94 24.38 -3.40
C THR A 36 2.52 23.84 -3.29
N LEU A 37 1.65 24.54 -2.56
CA LEU A 37 0.23 24.19 -2.45
C LEU A 37 -0.50 24.33 -3.79
N GLY A 38 -0.13 25.34 -4.57
CA GLY A 38 -0.77 25.63 -5.85
C GLY A 38 -2.21 26.12 -5.71
N ALA A 39 -2.96 26.10 -6.82
CA ALA A 39 -4.34 26.55 -6.85
C ALA A 39 -5.23 25.62 -6.00
N THR A 40 -5.63 26.12 -4.82
CA THR A 40 -6.41 25.35 -3.85
C THR A 40 -7.72 26.04 -3.52
N LYS A 41 -8.81 25.27 -3.51
CA LYS A 41 -10.17 25.73 -3.24
C LYS A 41 -10.76 24.95 -2.05
N VAL A 42 -11.19 25.66 -1.03
CA VAL A 42 -11.95 25.09 0.09
C VAL A 42 -13.42 25.09 -0.30
N ILE A 43 -14.08 23.94 -0.17
CA ILE A 43 -15.49 23.76 -0.51
C ILE A 43 -16.27 23.25 0.69
N LEU A 44 -17.50 23.74 0.84
CA LEU A 44 -18.52 23.22 1.74
C LEU A 44 -19.63 22.60 0.90
N ASP A 45 -20.16 21.46 1.35
CA ASP A 45 -21.38 20.85 0.81
C ASP A 45 -21.37 20.71 -0.73
N ALA A 46 -20.40 19.95 -1.23
CA ALA A 46 -20.17 19.72 -2.65
C ALA A 46 -19.98 21.01 -3.50
N GLY A 47 -19.63 22.13 -2.88
CA GLY A 47 -19.34 23.39 -3.56
C GLY A 47 -20.47 24.41 -3.56
N ARG A 48 -21.55 24.18 -2.79
CA ARG A 48 -22.57 25.21 -2.53
C ARG A 48 -21.95 26.49 -1.97
N TYR A 49 -21.03 26.32 -1.02
CA TYR A 49 -20.18 27.39 -0.53
C TYR A 49 -18.73 27.08 -0.87
N SER A 50 -17.97 28.09 -1.25
CA SER A 50 -16.55 27.88 -1.55
C SER A 50 -15.72 29.14 -1.42
N ALA A 51 -14.47 28.95 -1.05
CA ALA A 51 -13.46 30.00 -1.01
C ALA A 51 -12.14 29.51 -1.60
N ARG A 52 -11.33 30.44 -2.10
CA ARG A 52 -9.96 30.16 -2.53
C ARG A 52 -9.01 30.48 -1.39
N VAL A 53 -7.94 29.70 -1.27
CA VAL A 53 -6.85 30.00 -0.34
C VAL A 53 -6.03 31.17 -0.87
N THR A 54 -5.86 32.20 -0.05
CA THR A 54 -5.03 33.37 -0.33
C THR A 54 -3.54 33.05 -0.24
N TRP A 55 -2.70 33.94 -0.76
CA TRP A 55 -1.23 33.80 -0.71
C TRP A 55 -0.67 33.66 0.71
N ASN A 56 -1.36 34.19 1.71
CA ASN A 56 -1.03 34.07 3.14
C ASN A 56 -1.43 32.71 3.75
N GLY A 57 -2.12 31.84 3.00
CA GLY A 57 -2.69 30.60 3.52
C GLY A 57 -4.07 30.78 4.16
N ASN A 58 -4.60 31.99 4.24
CA ASN A 58 -5.91 32.26 4.83
C ASN A 58 -7.04 32.00 3.82
N PHE A 59 -8.21 31.62 4.31
CA PHE A 59 -9.44 31.54 3.54
C PHE A 59 -10.62 32.01 4.37
N SER A 60 -11.64 32.54 3.70
CA SER A 60 -12.89 32.99 4.31
C SER A 60 -14.05 32.61 3.41
N ILE A 61 -15.01 31.85 3.93
CA ILE A 61 -16.27 31.53 3.24
C ILE A 61 -17.35 32.38 3.90
N PRO A 62 -17.83 33.44 3.22
CA PRO A 62 -18.85 34.31 3.78
C PRO A 62 -20.25 33.69 3.68
N ASP A 63 -21.17 34.23 4.46
CA ASP A 63 -22.62 34.02 4.35
C ASP A 63 -23.06 32.54 4.41
N VAL A 64 -22.54 31.77 5.36
CA VAL A 64 -22.93 30.36 5.52
C VAL A 64 -24.15 30.24 6.42
N ASP A 65 -25.24 29.71 5.87
CA ASP A 65 -26.47 29.40 6.62
C ASP A 65 -26.23 28.43 7.80
N PRO A 66 -27.12 28.39 8.81
CA PRO A 66 -27.03 27.41 9.90
C PRO A 66 -27.34 26.01 9.38
N GLY A 67 -26.48 25.05 9.71
CA GLY A 67 -26.58 23.67 9.24
C GLY A 67 -25.33 22.85 9.54
N THR A 68 -25.41 21.56 9.22
CA THR A 68 -24.26 20.66 9.28
C THR A 68 -23.70 20.50 7.88
N TYR A 69 -22.41 20.80 7.71
CA TYR A 69 -21.73 20.74 6.44
C TYR A 69 -20.48 19.89 6.52
N VAL A 70 -20.11 19.30 5.39
CA VAL A 70 -18.80 18.68 5.21
C VAL A 70 -17.94 19.63 4.39
N MET A 71 -16.85 20.08 4.99
CA MET A 71 -15.81 20.84 4.34
C MET A 71 -14.74 19.90 3.81
N SER A 72 -14.32 20.16 2.57
CA SER A 72 -13.18 19.49 1.95
C SER A 72 -12.33 20.49 1.18
N VAL A 73 -11.06 20.16 1.02
CA VAL A 73 -10.10 20.99 0.30
C VAL A 73 -9.81 20.32 -1.04
N LEU A 74 -10.02 21.06 -2.12
CA LEU A 74 -9.66 20.68 -3.47
C LEU A 74 -8.32 21.30 -3.82
N SER A 75 -7.29 20.47 -3.81
CA SER A 75 -5.93 20.77 -4.23
C SER A 75 -5.45 19.71 -5.22
N HIS A 76 -4.55 20.09 -6.11
CA HIS A 76 -3.97 19.16 -7.08
C HIS A 76 -2.91 18.28 -6.42
N ASP A 77 -1.85 18.87 -5.87
CA ASP A 77 -0.69 18.10 -5.41
C ASP A 77 -0.80 17.60 -3.98
N HIS A 78 -1.70 18.16 -3.17
CA HIS A 78 -1.79 17.85 -1.73
C HIS A 78 -3.15 17.30 -1.36
N THR A 79 -3.20 16.57 -0.26
CA THR A 79 -4.43 16.08 0.36
C THR A 79 -4.59 16.62 1.77
N PHE A 80 -5.85 16.80 2.17
CA PHE A 80 -6.26 17.35 3.46
C PHE A 80 -7.34 16.48 4.08
N ASP A 81 -7.44 16.55 5.41
CA ASP A 81 -8.54 15.92 6.13
C ASP A 81 -9.87 16.62 5.83
N LYS A 82 -10.94 15.85 5.77
CA LYS A 82 -12.31 16.40 5.67
C LYS A 82 -12.79 16.76 7.07
N LEU A 83 -13.42 17.92 7.19
CA LEU A 83 -13.95 18.42 8.45
C LEU A 83 -15.46 18.53 8.36
N ARG A 84 -16.15 18.13 9.42
CA ARG A 84 -17.56 18.42 9.62
C ARG A 84 -17.66 19.73 10.39
N ILE A 85 -18.47 20.64 9.90
CA ILE A 85 -18.73 21.93 10.52
C ILE A 85 -20.21 21.97 10.86
N ASP A 86 -20.51 22.06 12.15
CA ASP A 86 -21.86 22.25 12.65
C ASP A 86 -22.04 23.73 13.02
N ILE A 87 -22.93 24.41 12.31
CA ILE A 87 -23.29 25.80 12.56
C ILE A 87 -24.68 25.81 13.18
N SER A 88 -24.75 26.23 14.44
CA SER A 88 -26.02 26.40 15.14
C SER A 88 -26.58 27.79 14.89
N SER A 89 -27.91 27.93 14.89
CA SER A 89 -28.58 29.23 14.90
C SER A 89 -28.48 29.96 16.25
N THR A 90 -27.98 29.28 17.28
CA THR A 90 -27.98 29.83 18.66
C THR A 90 -26.57 30.14 19.15
N SER A 91 -25.55 29.41 18.70
CA SER A 91 -24.16 29.65 19.08
C SER A 91 -23.47 30.55 18.05
N ALA A 92 -22.71 31.54 18.53
CA ALA A 92 -21.94 32.42 17.67
C ALA A 92 -20.70 31.76 17.05
N LEU A 93 -20.20 30.67 17.65
CA LEU A 93 -19.04 29.95 17.15
C LEU A 93 -19.46 28.61 16.50
N PRO A 94 -18.85 28.23 15.37
CA PRO A 94 -19.09 26.95 14.72
C PRO A 94 -18.35 25.82 15.47
N GLU A 95 -18.99 24.66 15.56
CA GLU A 95 -18.33 23.45 16.06
C GLU A 95 -17.65 22.71 14.90
N ILE A 96 -16.36 22.47 15.03
CA ILE A 96 -15.57 21.77 14.00
C ILE A 96 -15.19 20.40 14.52
N LYS A 97 -15.45 19.37 13.70
CA LYS A 97 -15.17 17.96 14.01
C LYS A 97 -14.46 17.31 12.83
N SER A 98 -13.65 16.29 13.08
CA SER A 98 -13.10 15.46 12.00
C SER A 98 -14.21 14.66 11.31
N HIS A 99 -14.22 14.61 9.98
CA HIS A 99 -15.16 13.80 9.22
C HIS A 99 -14.44 12.68 8.48
N VAL A 100 -14.83 11.43 8.76
CA VAL A 100 -14.31 10.26 8.06
C VAL A 100 -15.30 9.85 6.96
N PHE A 101 -14.78 9.64 5.75
CA PHE A 101 -15.59 9.20 4.63
C PHE A 101 -16.28 7.86 4.94
N GLY A 102 -17.57 7.75 4.61
CA GLY A 102 -18.39 6.57 4.88
C GLY A 102 -19.05 6.53 6.26
N THR A 103 -18.83 7.54 7.11
CA THR A 103 -19.56 7.70 8.38
C THR A 103 -20.81 8.59 8.20
N PRO A 104 -21.88 8.35 8.98
CA PRO A 104 -23.07 9.20 8.92
C PRO A 104 -22.73 10.64 9.33
N LEU A 105 -23.41 11.62 8.71
CA LEU A 105 -23.14 13.04 8.97
C LEU A 105 -23.30 13.40 10.45
N LEU A 106 -24.30 12.86 11.14
CA LEU A 106 -24.55 13.13 12.56
C LEU A 106 -23.72 12.25 13.51
N SER A 107 -22.60 11.69 13.06
CA SER A 107 -21.73 10.86 13.91
C SER A 107 -21.25 11.63 15.15
N PRO A 108 -21.34 11.05 16.37
CA PRO A 108 -20.80 11.64 17.58
C PRO A 108 -19.27 11.52 17.55
N SER A 109 -18.59 12.50 16.97
CA SER A 109 -17.13 12.62 17.10
C SER A 109 -16.79 13.20 18.47
N ALA A 110 -15.87 12.55 19.19
CA ALA A 110 -15.36 13.05 20.47
C ALA A 110 -14.31 14.16 20.31
N VAL A 111 -13.77 14.33 19.09
CA VAL A 111 -12.67 15.27 18.82
C VAL A 111 -13.23 16.55 18.19
N PHE A 112 -13.18 17.63 18.97
CA PHE A 112 -13.47 18.98 18.53
C PHE A 112 -12.18 19.69 18.15
N LEU A 113 -12.22 20.41 17.03
CA LEU A 113 -11.13 21.27 16.60
C LEU A 113 -11.45 22.72 16.98
N SER A 114 -10.43 23.48 17.34
CA SER A 114 -10.55 24.90 17.65
C SER A 114 -10.91 25.73 16.41
N TYR A 115 -11.62 26.83 16.64
CA TYR A 115 -11.82 27.91 15.66
C TYR A 115 -10.76 29.01 15.90
N PRO A 116 -10.16 29.64 14.87
CA PRO A 116 -10.39 29.49 13.42
C PRO A 116 -9.91 28.14 12.87
N ILE A 117 -10.46 27.75 11.71
CA ILE A 117 -10.21 26.43 11.12
C ILE A 117 -8.74 26.31 10.69
N THR A 118 -8.02 25.31 11.21
CA THR A 118 -6.64 25.02 10.82
C THR A 118 -6.59 23.82 9.88
N LEU A 119 -6.14 24.05 8.64
CA LEU A 119 -5.99 23.02 7.62
C LEU A 119 -4.54 22.56 7.54
N THR A 120 -4.28 21.29 7.84
CA THR A 120 -2.94 20.70 7.73
C THR A 120 -2.85 19.77 6.51
N PRO A 121 -1.87 19.98 5.60
CA PRO A 121 -1.61 19.06 4.50
C PRO A 121 -1.16 17.70 5.04
N ARG A 122 -1.82 16.61 4.64
CA ARG A 122 -1.54 15.25 5.14
C ARG A 122 -0.65 14.43 4.22
N GLY A 123 -0.73 14.65 2.91
CA GLY A 123 0.01 13.87 1.93
C GLY A 123 0.19 14.61 0.61
N LYS A 124 1.13 14.14 -0.19
CA LYS A 124 1.34 14.58 -1.57
C LYS A 124 0.82 13.51 -2.53
N ASN A 125 0.05 13.92 -3.52
CA ASN A 125 -0.49 13.04 -4.54
C ASN A 125 0.60 12.69 -5.55
N SER A 126 0.84 11.39 -5.75
CA SER A 126 1.69 10.88 -6.83
C SER A 126 0.82 10.34 -7.95
N TYR A 127 0.62 11.16 -8.97
CA TYR A 127 -0.15 10.78 -10.16
C TYR A 127 0.64 9.90 -11.13
N PHE A 128 1.96 9.95 -11.05
CA PHE A 128 2.84 9.20 -11.92
C PHE A 128 3.30 7.93 -11.23
N LYS A 129 3.09 6.80 -11.90
CA LYS A 129 3.77 5.56 -11.58
C LYS A 129 5.06 5.53 -12.41
N PRO A 130 6.25 5.41 -11.79
CA PRO A 130 7.48 5.31 -12.55
C PRO A 130 7.43 4.09 -13.47
N HIS A 131 7.99 4.22 -14.67
CA HIS A 131 8.14 3.09 -15.58
C HIS A 131 9.15 2.09 -15.01
N GLU A 132 8.91 0.80 -15.24
CA GLU A 132 9.89 -0.24 -14.92
C GLU A 132 11.14 -0.01 -15.78
N SER A 133 12.22 0.45 -15.15
CA SER A 133 13.49 0.67 -15.84
C SER A 133 14.20 -0.66 -16.04
N PHE A 134 14.80 -0.87 -17.21
CA PHE A 134 15.65 -2.01 -17.48
C PHE A 134 16.89 -1.97 -16.57
N SER A 135 16.92 -2.81 -15.54
CA SER A 135 18.08 -2.97 -14.67
C SER A 135 18.86 -4.20 -15.08
N VAL A 136 20.03 -4.02 -15.71
CA VAL A 136 20.92 -5.13 -16.09
C VAL A 136 21.32 -5.97 -14.86
N LEU A 137 21.60 -5.28 -13.74
CA LEU A 137 21.91 -5.95 -12.47
C LEU A 137 20.71 -6.71 -11.92
N GLY A 138 19.50 -6.11 -12.00
CA GLY A 138 18.25 -6.77 -11.61
C GLY A 138 17.89 -7.95 -12.52
N MET A 139 18.27 -7.89 -13.80
CA MET A 139 18.10 -8.99 -14.75
C MET A 139 18.99 -10.18 -14.38
N PHE A 140 20.24 -9.95 -13.98
CA PHE A 140 21.14 -11.01 -13.49
C PHE A 140 20.72 -11.58 -12.13
N GLN A 141 20.04 -10.78 -11.29
CA GLN A 141 19.50 -11.25 -10.02
C GLN A 141 18.24 -12.11 -10.20
N ASN A 142 17.61 -12.07 -11.38
CA ASN A 142 16.45 -12.90 -11.69
C ASN A 142 16.91 -14.34 -12.05
N PRO A 143 16.52 -15.36 -11.27
CA PRO A 143 16.99 -16.74 -11.47
C PRO A 143 16.63 -17.30 -12.86
N MET A 144 15.53 -16.85 -13.47
CA MET A 144 15.15 -17.31 -14.80
C MET A 144 16.12 -16.85 -15.90
N MET A 145 16.69 -15.65 -15.77
CA MET A 145 17.65 -15.13 -16.76
C MET A 145 19.02 -15.79 -16.63
N VAL A 146 19.47 -16.06 -15.41
CA VAL A 146 20.73 -16.81 -15.17
C VAL A 146 20.63 -18.24 -15.70
N LEU A 147 19.50 -18.90 -15.45
CA LEU A 147 19.25 -20.24 -15.98
C LEU A 147 19.20 -20.22 -17.52
N MET A 148 18.52 -19.25 -18.13
CA MET A 148 18.50 -19.06 -19.58
C MET A 148 19.91 -18.83 -20.17
N LEU A 149 20.74 -18.01 -19.52
CA LEU A 149 22.11 -17.76 -19.96
C LEU A 149 22.98 -19.03 -19.85
N LEU A 150 22.91 -19.72 -18.71
CA LEU A 150 23.66 -20.95 -18.45
C LEU A 150 23.30 -22.04 -19.44
N THR A 151 21.99 -22.26 -19.67
CA THR A 151 21.49 -23.24 -20.64
C THR A 151 21.89 -22.87 -22.07
N GLY A 152 21.84 -21.59 -22.45
CA GLY A 152 22.31 -21.10 -23.73
C GLY A 152 23.82 -21.35 -23.95
N LEU A 153 24.65 -21.09 -22.95
CA LEU A 153 26.08 -21.40 -22.99
C LEU A 153 26.35 -22.90 -23.11
N MET A 154 25.60 -23.72 -22.38
CA MET A 154 25.73 -25.18 -22.46
C MET A 154 25.40 -25.69 -23.86
N LEU A 155 24.30 -25.22 -24.46
CA LEU A 155 23.88 -25.63 -25.81
C LEU A 155 24.92 -25.28 -26.88
N LEU A 156 25.59 -24.14 -26.76
CA LEU A 156 26.65 -23.71 -27.68
C LEU A 156 28.01 -24.36 -27.36
N GLY A 157 28.29 -24.66 -26.09
CA GLY A 157 29.54 -25.24 -25.63
C GLY A 157 29.65 -26.75 -25.83
N LEU A 158 28.55 -27.49 -25.64
CA LEU A 158 28.51 -28.95 -25.81
C LEU A 158 29.08 -29.48 -27.15
N PRO A 159 28.76 -28.91 -28.33
CA PRO A 159 29.34 -29.41 -29.59
C PRO A 159 30.86 -29.20 -29.68
N TYR A 160 31.41 -28.23 -28.95
CA TYR A 160 32.86 -28.01 -28.88
C TYR A 160 33.53 -29.00 -27.93
N VAL A 161 32.90 -29.26 -26.77
CA VAL A 161 33.36 -30.27 -25.82
C VAL A 161 33.35 -31.66 -26.47
N MET A 162 32.24 -32.06 -27.11
CA MET A 162 32.13 -33.38 -27.75
C MET A 162 33.15 -33.63 -28.86
N LYS A 163 33.67 -32.58 -29.51
CA LYS A 163 34.70 -32.71 -30.57
C LYS A 163 36.11 -32.88 -30.03
N ASN A 164 36.38 -32.42 -28.81
CA ASN A 164 37.71 -32.38 -28.22
C ASN A 164 37.89 -33.36 -27.04
N THR A 165 36.95 -34.28 -26.79
CA THR A 165 36.99 -35.21 -25.64
C THR A 165 37.05 -36.68 -26.09
N ASP A 166 37.79 -37.51 -25.34
CA ASP A 166 38.09 -38.92 -25.60
C ASP A 166 36.83 -39.85 -25.55
N PRO A 167 36.81 -41.00 -26.25
CA PRO A 167 35.62 -41.83 -26.43
C PRO A 167 35.02 -42.42 -25.14
N GLN A 168 35.81 -42.58 -24.08
CA GLN A 168 35.30 -43.05 -22.77
C GLN A 168 34.40 -42.01 -22.08
N THR A 169 34.72 -40.72 -22.21
CA THR A 169 33.91 -39.64 -21.61
C THR A 169 32.61 -39.39 -22.38
N LEU A 170 32.58 -39.73 -23.68
CA LEU A 170 31.37 -39.63 -24.50
C LEU A 170 30.30 -40.63 -24.08
N GLU A 171 30.67 -41.82 -23.61
CA GLU A 171 29.72 -42.81 -23.09
C GLU A 171 29.14 -42.36 -21.74
N GLU A 172 29.94 -41.73 -20.90
CA GLU A 172 29.52 -41.15 -19.62
C GLU A 172 28.57 -39.95 -19.81
N ILE A 173 28.87 -39.06 -20.76
CA ILE A 173 28.01 -37.94 -21.16
C ILE A 173 26.71 -38.45 -21.81
N LYS A 174 26.75 -39.51 -22.63
CA LYS A 174 25.54 -40.16 -23.18
C LYS A 174 24.67 -40.78 -22.08
N GLY A 175 25.29 -41.39 -21.07
CA GLY A 175 24.60 -41.89 -19.87
C GLY A 175 23.94 -40.77 -19.06
N GLN A 176 24.60 -39.62 -18.90
CA GLN A 176 24.02 -38.42 -18.30
C GLN A 176 22.92 -37.79 -19.17
N HIS A 177 23.03 -37.84 -20.50
CA HIS A 177 21.99 -37.37 -21.43
C HIS A 177 20.66 -38.13 -21.24
N ALA A 178 20.70 -39.44 -20.94
CA ALA A 178 19.50 -40.21 -20.60
C ALA A 178 18.83 -39.72 -19.30
N LYS A 179 19.64 -39.33 -18.30
CA LYS A 179 19.14 -38.72 -17.05
C LYS A 179 18.54 -37.33 -17.32
N PHE A 180 19.16 -36.54 -18.19
CA PHE A 180 18.66 -35.22 -18.61
C PHE A 180 17.37 -35.30 -19.43
N ALA A 181 17.20 -36.33 -20.25
CA ALA A 181 15.95 -36.60 -20.98
C ALA A 181 14.77 -36.88 -20.03
N ASN A 182 15.01 -37.59 -18.92
CA ASN A 182 13.99 -37.79 -17.88
C ASN A 182 13.58 -36.48 -17.20
N ILE A 183 14.54 -35.58 -16.95
CA ILE A 183 14.27 -34.24 -16.41
C ILE A 183 13.46 -33.41 -17.42
N GLN A 184 13.80 -33.47 -18.71
CA GLN A 184 13.06 -32.76 -19.76
C GLN A 184 11.60 -33.23 -19.89
N ASN A 185 11.36 -34.53 -19.79
CA ASN A 185 9.99 -35.10 -19.74
C ASN A 185 9.22 -34.65 -18.48
N SER A 186 9.90 -34.50 -17.33
CA SER A 186 9.28 -34.02 -16.09
C SER A 186 8.91 -32.52 -16.12
N ILE A 187 9.69 -31.70 -16.84
CA ILE A 187 9.43 -30.27 -17.05
C ILE A 187 8.25 -30.07 -18.01
N GLN A 188 8.19 -30.83 -19.11
CA GLN A 188 7.07 -30.76 -20.07
C GLN A 188 5.74 -31.25 -19.47
N SER A 189 5.79 -32.20 -18.53
CA SER A 189 4.60 -32.73 -17.85
C SER A 189 4.16 -31.93 -16.62
N GLY A 190 4.85 -30.82 -16.30
CA GLY A 190 4.49 -29.95 -15.17
C GLY A 190 4.87 -30.48 -13.78
N ASN A 191 5.65 -31.57 -13.69
CA ASN A 191 6.11 -32.15 -12.42
C ASN A 191 7.56 -31.72 -12.09
N ILE A 192 7.73 -30.42 -11.86
CA ILE A 192 9.03 -29.77 -11.65
C ILE A 192 9.71 -30.27 -10.36
N LYS A 193 8.94 -30.67 -9.33
CA LYS A 193 9.49 -31.20 -8.07
C LYS A 193 10.25 -32.52 -8.27
N SER A 194 9.72 -33.43 -9.08
CA SER A 194 10.38 -34.70 -9.37
C SER A 194 11.66 -34.51 -10.20
N GLY A 195 11.65 -33.54 -11.13
CA GLY A 195 12.82 -33.20 -11.94
C GLY A 195 13.95 -32.57 -11.14
N ILE A 196 13.62 -31.66 -10.21
CA ILE A 196 14.60 -31.05 -9.29
C ILE A 196 15.13 -32.08 -8.29
N SER A 197 14.27 -32.96 -7.77
CA SER A 197 14.70 -34.00 -6.82
C SER A 197 15.67 -35.00 -7.46
N ALA A 198 15.43 -35.40 -8.71
CA ALA A 198 16.34 -36.27 -9.46
C ALA A 198 17.71 -35.62 -9.75
N LEU A 199 17.75 -34.29 -9.89
CA LEU A 199 18.97 -33.52 -10.09
C LEU A 199 19.80 -33.42 -8.78
N LEU A 200 19.14 -33.15 -7.65
CA LEU A 200 19.78 -33.02 -6.34
C LEU A 200 20.30 -34.35 -5.76
N THR A 201 19.66 -35.47 -6.10
CA THR A 201 20.14 -36.81 -5.71
C THR A 201 21.37 -37.27 -6.49
N GLY A 202 21.79 -36.55 -7.54
CA GLY A 202 22.95 -36.91 -8.38
C GLY A 202 24.33 -36.64 -7.74
N ASP A 203 24.40 -35.84 -6.68
CA ASP A 203 25.65 -35.51 -5.98
C ASP A 203 26.07 -36.56 -4.92
N GLU A 204 25.29 -37.62 -4.70
CA GLU A 204 25.63 -38.66 -3.72
C GLU A 204 26.50 -39.81 -4.27
N GLU A 205 26.62 -40.01 -5.59
CA GLU A 205 27.36 -41.16 -6.17
C GLU A 205 28.83 -40.89 -6.54
N THR A 206 29.35 -39.66 -6.43
CA THR A 206 30.77 -39.34 -6.75
C THR A 206 31.71 -39.20 -5.54
N LYS A 207 31.28 -39.55 -4.33
CA LYS A 207 32.15 -39.57 -3.13
C LYS A 207 32.40 -40.98 -2.60
N SER A 208 33.16 -41.78 -3.36
CA SER A 208 33.78 -43.01 -2.84
C SER A 208 35.20 -43.23 -3.38
N ALA A 209 36.06 -42.20 -3.30
CA ALA A 209 37.51 -42.38 -3.32
C ALA A 209 38.22 -41.22 -2.59
N GLY A 210 38.78 -41.50 -1.40
CA GLY A 210 39.89 -40.70 -0.83
C GLY A 210 39.71 -40.08 0.56
N ALA A 211 40.33 -40.72 1.56
CA ALA A 211 41.00 -40.15 2.74
C ALA A 211 40.21 -39.53 3.93
N SER A 212 40.05 -40.37 4.96
CA SER A 212 40.35 -40.16 6.41
C SER A 212 40.47 -38.74 7.01
N SER A 213 39.70 -38.46 8.07
CA SER A 213 40.18 -38.26 9.46
C SER A 213 39.19 -37.46 10.32
N GLY A 214 39.07 -37.78 11.62
CA GLY A 214 38.59 -36.85 12.66
C GLY A 214 37.37 -37.30 13.47
N ALA A 215 37.64 -37.82 14.67
CA ALA A 215 36.67 -38.32 15.65
C ALA A 215 36.00 -37.24 16.54
N ARG A 216 34.81 -37.57 17.06
CA ARG A 216 34.25 -37.29 18.43
C ARG A 216 32.80 -37.85 18.49
N ALA A 217 32.47 -38.94 19.20
CA ALA A 217 32.27 -39.08 20.66
C ALA A 217 31.32 -38.00 21.23
N GLN A 218 30.23 -38.25 21.97
CA GLN A 218 29.77 -39.39 22.76
C GLN A 218 28.32 -39.18 23.26
N SER A 219 27.69 -40.30 23.59
CA SER A 219 26.38 -40.62 24.19
C SER A 219 25.97 -39.93 25.52
N ASN A 220 24.63 -39.80 25.69
CA ASN A 220 23.76 -39.88 26.89
C ASN A 220 23.78 -38.83 28.04
N ASN A 221 22.59 -38.27 28.38
CA ASN A 221 21.80 -38.71 29.56
C ASN A 221 20.40 -38.03 29.72
N GLY A 222 19.39 -38.83 30.17
CA GLY A 222 18.17 -38.50 30.97
C GLY A 222 17.10 -37.54 30.41
N SER A 223 15.78 -37.70 30.58
CA SER A 223 14.96 -38.57 31.45
C SER A 223 13.48 -38.53 30.99
N THR A 224 12.77 -39.63 31.25
CA THR A 224 11.33 -39.92 31.18
C THR A 224 10.35 -38.84 31.65
N VAL A 225 9.14 -38.80 31.08
CA VAL A 225 7.82 -39.00 31.75
C VAL A 225 6.68 -39.05 30.72
N GLN A 226 5.84 -40.10 30.84
CA GLN A 226 4.58 -40.34 30.14
C GLN A 226 3.47 -39.37 30.59
N GLN A 227 2.52 -39.01 29.70
CA GLN A 227 1.12 -39.42 29.88
C GLN A 227 0.20 -39.02 28.72
N ARG A 228 -0.50 -40.03 28.21
CA ARG A 228 -1.79 -39.92 27.50
C ARG A 228 -2.89 -39.57 28.51
N LYS A 229 -3.83 -38.67 28.17
CA LYS A 229 -5.27 -38.97 28.30
C LYS A 229 -6.16 -37.93 27.61
N ALA A 230 -7.27 -38.47 27.10
CA ALA A 230 -8.38 -37.83 26.43
C ALA A 230 -9.15 -36.81 27.28
N GLY A 231 -9.81 -35.86 26.62
CA GLY A 231 -10.85 -35.01 27.17
C GLY A 231 -11.82 -34.58 26.08
N LYS A 232 -13.02 -35.17 26.08
CA LYS A 232 -14.12 -34.91 25.15
C LYS A 232 -15.21 -34.13 25.90
N GLY A 233 -15.73 -33.07 25.26
CA GLY A 233 -17.10 -32.60 25.45
C GLY A 233 -17.29 -31.30 26.23
N GLY A 234 -18.15 -30.41 25.70
CA GLY A 234 -18.69 -29.30 26.48
C GLY A 234 -19.28 -28.16 25.65
N LYS A 235 -20.54 -28.32 25.25
CA LYS A 235 -21.39 -27.36 24.54
C LYS A 235 -22.02 -26.36 25.52
N ARG A 236 -22.42 -25.19 24.99
CA ARG A 236 -23.44 -24.20 25.46
C ARG A 236 -22.88 -22.89 26.04
N ARG A 237 -23.07 -21.79 25.33
CA ARG A 237 -24.24 -20.92 25.43
C ARG A 237 -24.37 -20.05 24.19
#